data_AF-A0A385DBQ2-F1
#
_entry.id   AF-A0A385DBQ2-F1
#
_cell.length_a   1.000
_cell.length_b   1.000
_cell.length_c   1.000
_cell.angle_alpha   90.00
_cell.angle_beta   90.00
_cell.angle_gamma   90.00
#
_symmetry.space_group_name_H-M   'P 1'
#
loop_
_entity.id
_entity.type
_entity.pdbx_description
1 polymer ?
#
loop_
_entity_poly.entity_id
_entity_poly.type
_entity_poly.pdbx_seq_one_letter_code
_entity_poly.pdbx_strand_id
1 'polypeptide(L)'
;MTPCRRTGPSRPVHGPRRGAEKVRAPPTDSALGSSSVDPLTEKQIRTSFVNSTKGEATRLRLPLDFAELPWPDLDFLGWVDPGAPLRAHLVVPRPDEGPLGISLRVPAVGRTSAMKSSLCQICLTGHASSGVTLFTAPLAGPRGRQGNTVGIYLCADLACPLYVRGKRQPKLRSGRQEESLTVEERVERMMTNLEGFTAKVVGG
;
A
#
# COMPACT_ATOMS: atom_id res chain seq x y z
N MET A 1 -42.67 67.72 -24.10
CA MET A 1 -43.19 66.65 -23.24
C MET A 1 -44.05 65.74 -24.10
N THR A 2 -43.54 64.55 -24.41
CA THR A 2 -44.04 63.63 -25.44
C THR A 2 -44.71 62.43 -24.75
N PRO A 3 -45.92 61.98 -25.13
CA PRO A 3 -46.43 60.71 -24.64
C PRO A 3 -46.13 59.57 -25.64
N CYS A 4 -45.43 58.57 -25.11
CA CYS A 4 -45.04 57.32 -25.74
C CYS A 4 -46.23 56.46 -26.18
N ARG A 5 -46.15 55.94 -27.42
CA ARG A 5 -46.90 54.76 -27.87
C ARG A 5 -46.41 53.53 -27.10
N ARG A 6 -47.34 52.75 -26.52
CA ARG A 6 -47.06 51.42 -25.97
C ARG A 6 -47.49 50.36 -26.98
N THR A 7 -46.51 49.65 -27.50
CA THR A 7 -46.59 48.44 -28.32
C THR A 7 -46.95 47.23 -27.46
N GLY A 8 -47.83 46.35 -27.96
CA GLY A 8 -48.28 45.13 -27.27
C GLY A 8 -47.19 44.03 -27.20
N PRO A 9 -47.34 43.04 -26.30
CA PRO A 9 -46.38 41.95 -26.19
C PRO A 9 -46.76 40.76 -27.09
N SER A 10 -45.77 40.34 -27.88
CA SER A 10 -45.70 39.14 -28.69
C SER A 10 -45.42 37.87 -27.85
N ARG A 11 -46.02 36.74 -28.28
CA ARG A 11 -45.85 35.37 -27.74
C ARG A 11 -44.38 34.93 -27.70
N PRO A 12 -43.94 34.13 -26.72
CA PRO A 12 -42.74 33.31 -26.87
C PRO A 12 -43.08 31.93 -27.46
N VAL A 13 -42.34 31.58 -28.50
CA VAL A 13 -42.34 30.31 -29.22
C VAL A 13 -41.50 29.28 -28.45
N HIS A 14 -41.99 28.04 -28.37
CA HIS A 14 -41.28 26.89 -27.81
C HIS A 14 -39.96 26.60 -28.55
N GLY A 15 -38.84 26.56 -27.81
CA GLY A 15 -37.57 25.99 -28.28
C GLY A 15 -37.50 24.48 -28.04
N PRO A 16 -36.87 23.69 -28.92
CA PRO A 16 -36.74 22.25 -28.74
C PRO A 16 -35.64 21.90 -27.71
N ARG A 17 -35.90 20.85 -26.93
CA ARG A 17 -34.99 20.29 -25.92
C ARG A 17 -33.79 19.62 -26.62
N ARG A 18 -32.57 20.02 -26.25
CA ARG A 18 -31.33 19.37 -26.68
C ARG A 18 -31.28 17.94 -26.14
N GLY A 19 -31.08 16.98 -27.04
CA GLY A 19 -30.85 15.58 -26.70
C GLY A 19 -29.53 15.41 -25.94
N ALA A 20 -29.54 14.51 -24.97
CA ALA A 20 -28.36 14.12 -24.21
C ALA A 20 -27.38 13.37 -25.13
N GLU A 21 -26.24 13.99 -25.38
CA GLU A 21 -25.10 13.37 -26.05
C GLU A 21 -24.48 12.35 -25.09
N LYS A 22 -24.59 11.06 -25.42
CA LYS A 22 -23.90 9.99 -24.69
C LYS A 22 -22.40 10.18 -24.88
N VAL A 23 -21.75 10.71 -23.85
CA VAL A 23 -20.29 10.73 -23.73
C VAL A 23 -19.80 9.28 -23.74
N ARG A 24 -19.15 8.89 -24.84
CA ARG A 24 -18.51 7.59 -25.02
C ARG A 24 -17.21 7.62 -24.20
N ALA A 25 -17.07 6.69 -23.25
CA ALA A 25 -15.83 6.52 -22.51
C ALA A 25 -14.68 6.18 -23.48
N PRO A 26 -13.46 6.71 -23.26
CA PRO A 26 -12.31 6.38 -24.09
C PRO A 26 -11.88 4.92 -23.86
N PRO A 27 -11.26 4.26 -24.86
CA PRO A 27 -10.77 2.91 -24.72
C PRO A 27 -9.60 2.88 -23.74
N THR A 28 -9.63 1.94 -22.80
CA THR A 28 -8.50 1.58 -21.93
C THR A 28 -7.50 0.80 -22.76
N ASP A 29 -6.43 1.48 -23.18
CA ASP A 29 -5.28 0.83 -23.79
C ASP A 29 -4.03 1.24 -23.00
N SER A 30 -3.56 0.32 -22.14
CA SER A 30 -2.25 0.37 -21.48
C SER A 30 -1.96 -0.94 -20.76
N ALA A 31 -1.96 -2.04 -21.52
CA ALA A 31 -1.14 -3.19 -21.19
C ALA A 31 0.29 -2.87 -21.60
N LEU A 32 1.16 -2.61 -20.61
CA LEU A 32 2.62 -2.79 -20.57
C LEU A 32 3.15 -1.99 -19.36
N GLY A 33 3.27 -2.64 -18.19
CA GLY A 33 4.09 -2.15 -17.07
C GLY A 33 3.47 -1.99 -15.68
N SER A 34 2.24 -2.42 -15.39
CA SER A 34 1.71 -2.34 -14.01
C SER A 34 2.03 -3.61 -13.22
N SER A 35 3.07 -3.57 -12.40
CA SER A 35 3.36 -4.58 -11.37
C SER A 35 2.39 -4.50 -10.18
N SER A 36 1.12 -4.18 -10.43
CA SER A 36 0.09 -4.05 -9.40
C SER A 36 -0.45 -5.41 -8.98
N VAL A 37 -0.86 -5.53 -7.73
CA VAL A 37 -1.35 -6.78 -7.15
C VAL A 37 -2.85 -6.94 -7.38
N ASP A 38 -3.23 -8.15 -7.82
CA ASP A 38 -4.63 -8.55 -7.85
C ASP A 38 -5.22 -8.59 -6.43
N PRO A 39 -6.45 -8.07 -6.22
CA PRO A 39 -7.11 -8.10 -4.92
C PRO A 39 -7.10 -9.51 -4.30
N LEU A 40 -6.46 -9.64 -3.14
CA LEU A 40 -6.42 -10.90 -2.41
C LEU A 40 -7.68 -11.08 -1.57
N THR A 41 -8.22 -12.30 -1.57
CA THR A 41 -9.30 -12.67 -0.65
C THR A 41 -8.77 -12.88 0.77
N GLU A 42 -9.64 -12.70 1.76
CA GLU A 42 -9.34 -13.02 3.17
C GLU A 42 -8.83 -14.46 3.32
N LYS A 43 -9.44 -15.41 2.59
CA LYS A 43 -9.03 -16.82 2.61
C LYS A 43 -7.59 -16.97 2.12
N GLN A 44 -7.24 -16.38 0.97
CA GLN A 44 -5.88 -16.43 0.43
C GLN A 44 -4.86 -15.85 1.41
N ILE A 45 -5.19 -14.73 2.05
CA ILE A 45 -4.34 -14.11 3.06
C ILE A 45 -4.12 -15.06 4.25
N ARG A 46 -5.20 -15.58 4.84
CA ARG A 46 -5.11 -16.42 6.06
C ARG A 46 -4.35 -17.72 5.83
N THR A 47 -4.40 -18.29 4.63
CA THR A 47 -3.67 -19.53 4.29
C THR A 47 -2.22 -19.30 3.87
N SER A 48 -1.79 -18.05 3.68
CA SER A 48 -0.46 -17.72 3.15
C SER A 48 0.67 -17.75 4.20
N PHE A 49 0.35 -17.71 5.50
CA PHE A 49 1.35 -17.46 6.54
C PHE A 49 2.29 -18.66 6.80
N VAL A 50 3.59 -18.44 6.63
CA VAL A 50 4.62 -19.50 6.76
C VAL A 50 5.31 -19.54 8.13
N ASN A 51 5.34 -18.42 8.84
CA ASN A 51 6.04 -18.28 10.13
C ASN A 51 5.09 -18.10 11.32
N SER A 52 3.82 -18.47 11.14
CA SER A 52 2.77 -18.40 12.17
C SER A 52 2.04 -19.72 12.28
N THR A 53 1.45 -19.99 13.43
CA THR A 53 0.54 -21.14 13.54
C THR A 53 -0.76 -20.86 12.77
N LYS A 54 -1.45 -21.92 12.32
CA LYS A 54 -2.77 -21.80 11.67
C LYS A 54 -3.77 -21.01 12.53
N GLY A 55 -3.75 -21.22 13.85
CA GLY A 55 -4.62 -20.52 14.78
C GLY A 55 -4.31 -19.01 14.87
N GLU A 56 -3.05 -18.63 14.82
CA GLU A 56 -2.65 -17.21 14.78
C GLU A 56 -3.08 -16.55 13.47
N ALA A 57 -2.84 -17.20 12.33
CA ALA A 57 -3.25 -16.69 11.02
C ALA A 57 -4.78 -16.59 10.88
N THR A 58 -5.53 -17.44 11.57
CA THR A 58 -7.01 -17.37 11.59
C THR A 58 -7.53 -16.21 12.45
N ARG A 59 -6.79 -15.80 13.48
CA ARG A 59 -7.23 -14.75 14.43
C ARG A 59 -6.75 -13.35 14.08
N LEU A 60 -5.82 -13.20 13.13
CA LEU A 60 -5.38 -11.88 12.69
C LEU A 60 -6.58 -11.04 12.22
N ARG A 61 -6.56 -9.75 12.53
CA ARG A 61 -7.51 -8.80 11.99
C ARG A 61 -6.90 -8.19 10.72
N LEU A 62 -7.70 -8.19 9.64
CA LEU A 62 -7.36 -7.49 8.41
C LEU A 62 -7.38 -5.97 8.64
N PRO A 63 -6.82 -5.16 7.71
CA PRO A 63 -7.00 -3.72 7.71
C PRO A 63 -8.48 -3.33 7.87
N LEU A 64 -8.76 -2.26 8.62
CA LEU A 64 -10.15 -1.81 8.85
C LEU A 64 -10.84 -1.40 7.54
N ASP A 65 -10.05 -0.91 6.60
CA ASP A 65 -10.38 -0.46 5.25
C ASP A 65 -10.09 -1.53 4.18
N PHE A 66 -10.06 -2.82 4.55
CA PHE A 66 -9.65 -3.91 3.65
C PHE A 66 -10.41 -3.92 2.30
N ALA A 67 -11.71 -3.63 2.31
CA ALA A 67 -12.53 -3.59 1.10
C ALA A 67 -12.24 -2.38 0.19
N GLU A 68 -11.61 -1.34 0.72
CA GLU A 68 -11.33 -0.06 0.05
C GLU A 68 -9.83 0.10 -0.27
N LEU A 69 -9.03 -0.94 -0.04
CA LEU A 69 -7.59 -0.90 -0.31
C LEU A 69 -7.32 -0.55 -1.79
N PRO A 70 -6.34 0.32 -2.06
CA PRO A 70 -5.99 0.72 -3.42
C PRO A 70 -5.14 -0.36 -4.09
N TRP A 71 -5.70 -1.55 -4.31
CA TRP A 71 -5.02 -2.72 -4.89
C TRP A 71 -4.19 -2.41 -6.15
N PRO A 72 -4.66 -1.57 -7.11
CA PRO A 72 -3.85 -1.18 -8.27
C PRO A 72 -2.53 -0.46 -7.94
N ASP A 73 -2.37 0.03 -6.71
CA ASP A 73 -1.20 0.78 -6.24
C ASP A 73 -0.31 -0.01 -5.27
N LEU A 74 -0.69 -1.25 -4.98
CA LEU A 74 0.03 -2.14 -4.07
C LEU A 74 0.84 -3.16 -4.88
N ASP A 75 2.09 -3.38 -4.48
CA ASP A 75 2.94 -4.49 -4.94
C ASP A 75 2.97 -5.65 -3.91
N PHE A 76 2.56 -5.35 -2.68
CA PHE A 76 2.34 -6.28 -1.59
C PHE A 76 1.37 -5.64 -0.59
N LEU A 77 0.71 -6.47 0.22
CA LEU A 77 -0.15 -5.99 1.31
C LEU A 77 0.64 -5.99 2.62
N GLY A 78 0.70 -4.86 3.31
CA GLY A 78 1.30 -4.74 4.63
C GLY A 78 0.41 -3.97 5.60
N TRP A 79 0.30 -4.43 6.84
CA TRP A 79 -0.48 -3.74 7.87
C TRP A 79 -0.05 -4.10 9.29
N VAL A 80 -0.33 -3.20 10.23
CA VAL A 80 -0.27 -3.49 11.67
C VAL A 80 -1.65 -4.00 12.09
N ASP A 81 -1.72 -5.10 12.83
CA ASP A 81 -2.98 -5.71 13.24
C ASP A 81 -3.75 -4.76 14.19
N PRO A 82 -4.96 -4.28 13.82
CA PRO A 82 -5.71 -3.34 14.65
C PRO A 82 -6.18 -3.94 15.99
N GLY A 83 -6.29 -5.27 16.08
CA GLY A 83 -6.58 -6.01 17.31
C GLY A 83 -5.33 -6.44 18.10
N ALA A 84 -4.14 -6.29 17.53
CA ALA A 84 -2.87 -6.63 18.18
C ALA A 84 -1.74 -5.68 17.72
N PRO A 85 -1.63 -4.46 18.29
CA PRO A 85 -0.69 -3.43 17.81
C PRO A 85 0.80 -3.80 17.83
N LEU A 86 1.17 -4.86 18.57
CA LEU A 86 2.52 -5.42 18.58
C LEU A 86 2.76 -6.48 17.48
N ARG A 87 1.78 -6.70 16.60
CA ARG A 87 1.84 -7.61 15.46
C ARG A 87 1.59 -6.83 14.19
N ALA A 88 2.36 -7.15 13.18
CA ALA A 88 2.15 -6.67 11.83
C ALA A 88 2.31 -7.82 10.85
N HIS A 89 1.83 -7.63 9.64
CA HIS A 89 1.77 -8.69 8.64
C HIS A 89 2.17 -8.13 7.28
N LEU A 90 2.83 -8.99 6.50
CA LEU A 90 3.15 -8.79 5.09
C LEU A 90 2.57 -9.95 4.31
N VAL A 91 1.95 -9.67 3.17
CA VAL A 91 1.49 -10.67 2.21
C VAL A 91 2.04 -10.28 0.85
N VAL A 92 3.00 -11.07 0.37
CA VAL A 92 3.67 -10.87 -0.91
C VAL A 92 3.03 -11.81 -1.93
N PRO A 93 2.37 -11.30 -2.98
CA PRO A 93 1.88 -12.15 -4.04
C PRO A 93 3.07 -12.76 -4.78
N ARG A 94 2.93 -14.03 -5.18
CA ARG A 94 3.91 -14.70 -6.00
C ARG A 94 3.19 -15.32 -7.19
N PRO A 95 3.68 -15.11 -8.42
CA PRO A 95 3.20 -15.83 -9.58
C PRO A 95 3.24 -17.34 -9.31
N ASP A 96 2.18 -18.04 -9.67
CA ASP A 96 2.08 -19.52 -9.70
C ASP A 96 2.18 -20.28 -8.34
N GLU A 97 2.75 -19.68 -7.29
CA GLU A 97 2.95 -20.31 -5.97
C GLU A 97 1.90 -19.86 -4.92
N GLY A 98 1.07 -18.88 -5.27
CA GLY A 98 0.18 -18.22 -4.33
C GLY A 98 0.90 -17.29 -3.36
N PRO A 99 0.14 -16.47 -2.60
CA PRO A 99 0.71 -15.45 -1.74
C PRO A 99 1.56 -16.05 -0.60
N LEU A 100 2.60 -15.31 -0.21
CA LEU A 100 3.46 -15.57 0.93
C LEU A 100 3.15 -14.61 2.07
N GLY A 101 2.63 -15.14 3.18
CA GLY A 101 2.33 -14.39 4.39
C GLY A 101 3.46 -14.48 5.41
N ILE A 102 3.86 -13.33 5.96
CA ILE A 102 4.85 -13.23 7.03
C ILE A 102 4.26 -12.39 8.16
N SER A 103 4.25 -12.95 9.37
CA SER A 103 3.98 -12.20 10.59
C SER A 103 5.25 -11.58 11.13
N LEU A 104 5.12 -10.34 11.57
CA LEU A 104 6.16 -9.50 12.14
C LEU A 104 5.76 -9.11 13.56
N ARG A 105 6.77 -8.91 14.42
CA ARG A 105 6.62 -8.28 15.72
C ARG A 105 7.01 -6.82 15.61
N VAL A 106 6.15 -5.96 16.16
CA VAL A 106 6.40 -4.53 16.32
C VAL A 106 7.02 -4.32 17.71
N PRO A 107 8.10 -3.53 17.83
CA PRO A 107 8.72 -3.26 19.13
C PRO A 107 7.76 -2.49 20.04
N ALA A 108 7.63 -2.93 21.30
CA ALA A 108 6.71 -2.33 22.28
C ALA A 108 7.10 -0.90 22.69
N VAL A 109 8.38 -0.55 22.56
CA VAL A 109 8.89 0.80 22.85
C VAL A 109 9.66 1.30 21.63
N GLY A 110 9.10 2.29 20.94
CA GLY A 110 9.80 3.02 19.89
C GLY A 110 10.82 3.97 20.51
N ARG A 111 12.08 3.55 20.65
CA ARG A 111 13.16 4.47 21.02
C ARG A 111 13.57 5.27 19.78
N THR A 112 12.75 6.23 19.41
CA THR A 112 13.03 7.09 18.25
C THR A 112 13.07 8.54 18.69
N SER A 113 14.25 9.15 18.58
CA SER A 113 14.41 10.59 18.74
C SER A 113 13.60 11.31 17.67
N ALA A 114 12.78 12.30 18.08
CA ALA A 114 12.01 13.13 17.16
C ALA A 114 12.89 13.82 16.11
N MET A 115 14.18 14.01 16.40
CA MET A 115 15.14 14.67 15.51
C MET A 115 15.86 13.72 14.52
N LYS A 116 15.79 12.40 14.70
CA LYS A 116 16.45 11.46 13.78
C LYS A 116 15.60 11.20 12.54
N SER A 117 16.23 11.22 11.37
CA SER A 117 15.68 10.58 10.17
C SER A 117 16.14 9.14 10.08
N SER A 118 15.37 8.29 9.40
CA SER A 118 15.71 6.88 9.17
C SER A 118 15.22 6.44 7.79
N LEU A 119 15.93 5.49 7.19
CA LEU A 119 15.66 4.98 5.85
C LEU A 119 14.97 3.62 5.92
N CYS A 120 13.90 3.43 5.17
CA CYS A 120 13.32 2.11 4.98
C CYS A 120 14.26 1.23 4.16
N GLN A 121 14.55 0.00 4.60
CA GLN A 121 15.41 -0.94 3.86
C GLN A 121 14.74 -1.56 2.64
N ILE A 122 13.41 -1.40 2.49
CA ILE A 122 12.63 -1.95 1.37
C ILE A 122 12.48 -0.91 0.25
N CYS A 123 11.76 0.19 0.50
CA CYS A 123 11.51 1.21 -0.52
C CYS A 123 12.57 2.32 -0.59
N LEU A 124 13.54 2.34 0.34
CA LEU A 124 14.53 3.41 0.49
C LEU A 124 13.91 4.81 0.68
N THR A 125 12.66 4.89 1.16
CA THR A 125 12.06 6.17 1.54
C THR A 125 12.61 6.61 2.89
N GLY A 126 13.07 7.86 2.95
CA GLY A 126 13.51 8.51 4.19
C GLY A 126 12.32 9.06 4.97
N HIS A 127 12.23 8.74 6.25
CA HIS A 127 11.21 9.28 7.15
C HIS A 127 11.85 10.07 8.29
N ALA A 128 11.13 11.09 8.76
CA ALA A 128 11.42 11.72 10.04
C ALA A 128 10.90 10.86 11.19
N SER A 129 11.60 10.93 12.33
CA SER A 129 11.17 10.34 13.60
C SER A 129 10.74 8.88 13.44
N SER A 130 9.56 8.51 13.97
CA SER A 130 9.01 7.15 14.01
C SER A 130 8.46 6.61 12.69
N GLY A 131 8.73 7.25 11.55
CA GLY A 131 8.22 6.77 10.26
C GLY A 131 8.88 5.48 9.75
N VAL A 132 10.00 5.06 10.34
CA VAL A 132 10.63 3.74 10.14
C VAL A 132 10.73 3.03 11.49
N THR A 133 10.42 1.74 11.51
CA THR A 133 10.52 0.90 12.71
C THR A 133 11.28 -0.39 12.42
N LEU A 134 11.96 -0.93 13.44
CA LEU A 134 12.62 -2.22 13.37
C LEU A 134 11.59 -3.32 13.64
N PHE A 135 11.10 -3.96 12.58
CA PHE A 135 10.29 -5.18 12.72
C PHE A 135 11.19 -6.39 12.92
N THR A 136 10.67 -7.41 13.60
CA THR A 136 11.33 -8.73 13.67
C THR A 136 10.38 -9.82 13.20
N ALA A 137 10.83 -10.67 12.28
CA ALA A 137 10.12 -11.85 11.83
C ALA A 137 10.71 -13.09 12.50
N PRO A 138 9.92 -13.93 13.19
CA PRO A 138 10.31 -15.32 13.43
C PRO A 138 10.66 -15.99 12.10
N LEU A 139 11.74 -16.78 12.07
CA LEU A 139 12.03 -17.63 10.93
C LEU A 139 10.88 -18.63 10.71
N ALA A 140 10.74 -19.16 9.51
CA ALA A 140 9.82 -20.26 9.25
C ALA A 140 10.35 -21.55 9.91
N GLY A 141 9.48 -22.57 10.02
CA GLY A 141 9.92 -23.91 10.38
C GLY A 141 10.48 -24.09 11.81
N PRO A 142 11.31 -25.13 12.02
CA PRO A 142 11.82 -25.51 13.35
C PRO A 142 12.65 -24.41 14.04
N ARG A 143 13.48 -23.70 13.27
CA ARG A 143 14.36 -22.66 13.81
C ARG A 143 13.56 -21.47 14.32
N GLY A 144 12.47 -21.10 13.65
CA GLY A 144 11.49 -20.14 14.16
C GLY A 144 10.87 -20.55 15.49
N ARG A 145 10.50 -21.84 15.63
CA ARG A 145 9.94 -22.39 16.88
C ARG A 145 10.94 -22.38 18.04
N GLN A 146 12.23 -22.40 17.74
CA GLN A 146 13.32 -22.21 18.72
C GLN A 146 13.58 -20.73 19.07
N GLY A 147 12.80 -19.80 18.51
CA GLY A 147 12.88 -18.37 18.80
C GLY A 147 13.83 -17.60 17.89
N ASN A 148 14.40 -18.20 16.85
CA ASN A 148 15.25 -17.48 15.91
C ASN A 148 14.42 -16.48 15.09
N THR A 149 14.98 -15.28 14.89
CA THR A 149 14.32 -14.18 14.18
C THR A 149 15.29 -13.44 13.27
N VAL A 150 14.75 -12.81 12.23
CA VAL A 150 15.46 -11.81 11.41
C VAL A 150 14.80 -10.44 11.58
N GLY A 151 15.60 -9.40 11.74
CA GLY A 151 15.15 -8.02 11.88
C GLY A 151 15.25 -7.24 10.57
N ILE A 152 14.38 -6.26 10.38
CA ILE A 152 14.41 -5.36 9.23
C ILE A 152 13.75 -4.00 9.55
N TYR A 153 14.36 -2.91 9.07
CA TYR A 153 13.82 -1.56 9.20
C TYR A 153 12.85 -1.25 8.06
N LEU A 154 11.54 -1.19 8.33
CA LEU A 154 10.49 -0.87 7.34
C LEU A 154 9.74 0.41 7.71
N CYS A 155 9.03 0.98 6.72
CA CYS A 155 8.02 2.00 6.98
C CYS A 155 7.07 1.51 8.08
N ALA A 156 6.82 2.34 9.09
CA ALA A 156 6.04 1.94 10.27
C ALA A 156 4.58 1.60 9.95
N ASP A 157 4.05 2.14 8.84
CA ASP A 157 2.72 1.87 8.32
C ASP A 157 2.70 0.82 7.19
N LEU A 158 3.86 0.23 6.86
CA LEU A 158 4.04 -0.77 5.80
C LEU A 158 3.52 -0.35 4.41
N ALA A 159 3.34 0.96 4.16
CA ALA A 159 2.78 1.50 2.93
C ALA A 159 3.84 1.75 1.84
N CYS A 160 4.90 0.95 1.80
CA CYS A 160 6.04 1.13 0.88
C CYS A 160 5.63 1.32 -0.60
N PRO A 161 4.68 0.53 -1.17
CA PRO A 161 4.22 0.72 -2.55
C PRO A 161 3.71 2.14 -2.84
N LEU A 162 3.00 2.73 -1.86
CA LEU A 162 2.42 4.07 -2.00
C LEU A 162 3.49 5.17 -1.92
N TYR A 163 4.54 4.96 -1.12
CA TYR A 163 5.67 5.88 -1.04
C TYR A 163 6.51 5.87 -2.33
N VAL A 164 6.79 4.70 -2.90
CA VAL A 164 7.53 4.59 -4.16
C VAL A 164 6.81 5.31 -5.30
N ARG A 165 5.48 5.14 -5.39
CA ARG A 165 4.62 5.82 -6.37
C ARG A 165 4.35 7.30 -6.05
N GLY A 166 4.80 7.82 -4.92
CA GLY A 166 4.53 9.20 -4.48
C GLY A 166 3.07 9.48 -4.10
N LYS A 167 2.24 8.44 -3.99
CA LYS A 167 0.83 8.51 -3.56
C LYS A 167 0.68 8.72 -2.05
N ARG A 168 1.76 8.50 -1.29
CA ARG A 168 1.88 8.83 0.13
C ARG A 168 3.19 9.60 0.34
N GLN A 169 3.17 10.60 1.22
CA GLN A 169 4.34 11.46 1.49
C GLN A 169 4.86 11.24 2.92
N PRO A 170 6.17 11.04 3.12
CA PRO A 170 6.72 10.92 4.46
C PRO A 170 6.65 12.28 5.17
N LYS A 171 6.59 12.27 6.51
CA LYS A 171 6.56 13.51 7.32
C LYS A 171 7.88 14.29 7.34
N LEU A 172 8.90 13.81 6.63
CA LEU A 172 10.20 14.46 6.53
C LEU A 172 10.05 15.74 5.69
N ARG A 173 10.38 16.90 6.27
CA ARG A 173 10.26 18.22 5.62
C ARG A 173 11.35 18.48 4.58
N SER A 174 12.49 17.81 4.69
CA SER A 174 13.53 17.78 3.65
C SER A 174 12.99 16.93 2.52
N GLY A 175 12.77 17.53 1.35
CA GLY A 175 12.10 16.91 0.22
C GLY A 175 12.62 15.51 -0.14
N ARG A 176 11.79 14.76 -0.87
CA ARG A 176 12.18 13.48 -1.47
C ARG A 176 13.54 13.68 -2.14
N GLN A 177 14.55 12.91 -1.73
CA GLN A 177 15.83 12.92 -2.44
C GLN A 177 15.52 12.60 -3.91
N GLU A 178 15.98 13.47 -4.80
CA GLU A 178 15.68 13.34 -6.22
C GLU A 178 16.42 12.10 -6.73
N GLU A 179 15.64 11.08 -7.03
CA GLU A 179 16.14 9.77 -7.43
C GLU A 179 16.09 9.67 -8.94
N SER A 180 17.20 9.25 -9.56
CA SER A 180 17.29 9.11 -11.02
C SER A 180 16.49 7.94 -11.58
N LEU A 181 16.02 7.03 -10.71
CA LEU A 181 15.20 5.88 -11.10
C LEU A 181 13.75 6.29 -11.38
N THR A 182 13.18 5.67 -12.41
CA THR A 182 11.75 5.68 -12.74
C THR A 182 10.91 5.08 -11.60
N VAL A 183 9.58 5.23 -11.65
CA VAL A 183 8.71 4.59 -10.63
C VAL A 183 8.88 3.08 -10.70
N GLU A 184 8.94 2.54 -11.91
CA GLU A 184 9.01 1.12 -12.23
C GLU A 184 10.30 0.49 -11.69
N GLU A 185 11.45 1.11 -11.95
CA GLU A 185 12.75 0.64 -11.41
C GLU A 185 12.80 0.70 -9.88
N ARG A 186 12.15 1.70 -9.27
CA ARG A 186 12.05 1.80 -7.80
C ARG A 186 11.16 0.71 -7.22
N VAL A 187 10.09 0.35 -7.92
CA VAL A 187 9.20 -0.75 -7.55
C VAL A 187 9.94 -2.08 -7.67
N GLU A 188 10.67 -2.31 -8.76
CA GLU A 188 11.48 -3.52 -8.97
C GLU A 188 12.53 -3.68 -7.86
N ARG A 189 13.26 -2.61 -7.53
CA ARG A 189 14.19 -2.62 -6.39
C ARG A 189 13.48 -2.94 -5.09
N MET A 190 12.32 -2.31 -4.85
CA MET A 190 11.55 -2.51 -3.63
C MET A 190 11.14 -3.99 -3.47
N MET A 191 10.67 -4.61 -4.55
CA MET A 191 10.29 -6.02 -4.56
C MET A 191 11.50 -6.93 -4.41
N THR A 192 12.62 -6.66 -5.10
CA THR A 192 13.88 -7.39 -4.90
C THR A 192 14.34 -7.36 -3.44
N ASN A 193 14.29 -6.20 -2.78
CA ASN A 193 14.65 -6.06 -1.36
C ASN A 193 13.70 -6.85 -0.46
N LEU A 194 12.40 -6.81 -0.76
CA LEU A 194 11.36 -7.51 -0.01
C LEU A 194 11.51 -9.03 -0.16
N GLU A 195 11.71 -9.51 -1.37
CA GLU A 195 11.97 -10.92 -1.68
C GLU A 195 13.20 -11.42 -0.95
N GLY A 196 14.31 -10.68 -0.98
CA GLY A 196 15.52 -11.02 -0.24
C GLY A 196 15.30 -11.12 1.27
N PHE A 197 14.42 -10.29 1.84
CA PHE A 197 14.01 -10.43 3.24
C PHE A 197 13.14 -11.67 3.47
N THR A 198 12.11 -11.88 2.63
CA THR A 198 11.21 -13.03 2.77
C THR A 198 11.93 -14.36 2.59
N ALA A 199 12.92 -14.44 1.69
CA ALA A 199 13.77 -15.60 1.49
C ALA A 199 14.58 -15.94 2.75
N LYS A 200 15.10 -14.93 3.48
CA LYS A 200 15.78 -15.14 4.77
C LYS A 200 14.83 -15.68 5.84
N VAL A 201 13.57 -15.26 5.83
CA VAL A 201 12.55 -15.78 6.76
C VAL A 201 12.22 -17.24 6.43
N VAL A 202 12.04 -17.56 5.15
CA VAL A 202 11.63 -18.90 4.68
C VAL A 202 12.75 -19.93 4.75
N GLY A 203 13.96 -19.57 4.32
CA GLY A 203 15.13 -20.47 4.30
C GLY A 203 15.81 -20.66 5.65
N GLY A 204 15.21 -20.10 6.71
CA GLY A 204 15.77 -20.00 8.04
C GLY A 204 15.49 -21.17 8.96
#